data_AF-A0A0N9RPW8-F1
#
_entry.id   AF-A0A0N9RPW8-F1
#
_cell.length_a   1.000
_cell.length_b   1.000
_cell.length_c   1.000
_cell.angle_alpha   90.00
_cell.angle_beta   90.00
_cell.angle_gamma   90.00
#
_symmetry.space_group_name_H-M   'P 1'
#
loop_
_entity.id
_entity.type
_entity.pdbx_description
1 polymer ?
#
loop_
_entity_poly.entity_id
_entity_poly.type
_entity_poly.pdbx_seq_one_letter_code
_entity_poly.pdbx_strand_id
1 'polypeptide(L)'
;PRNISIDDGWTIEVPSENGVERRTLVKGAAWSVPIIATAGATPAFAASPTPTLAFTQSSYSGTGCGTITGVQVKRTVDGTAPDPGKTVTVTLANGYTFANGTTTYSGTTDANGLITL
;
A
#
# COMPACT_ATOMS: atom_id res chain seq x y z
N PRO A 1 -46.50 54.68 7.18
CA PRO A 1 -45.15 54.20 6.82
C PRO A 1 -44.25 55.35 6.36
N ARG A 2 -43.06 55.48 6.97
CA ARG A 2 -42.09 56.54 6.65
C ARG A 2 -40.96 55.86 5.89
N ASN A 3 -40.76 56.24 4.63
CA ASN A 3 -39.66 55.72 3.83
C ASN A 3 -38.40 56.52 4.15
N ILE A 4 -37.35 55.83 4.56
CA ILE A 4 -36.00 56.37 4.63
C ILE A 4 -35.26 55.68 3.47
N SER A 5 -34.85 56.45 2.47
CA SER A 5 -33.96 55.97 1.41
C SER A 5 -32.52 56.26 1.84
N ILE A 6 -31.69 55.24 1.81
CA ILE A 6 -30.24 55.37 1.87
C ILE A 6 -29.78 55.10 0.44
N ASP A 7 -29.18 56.11 -0.19
CA ASP A 7 -28.79 56.10 -1.59
C ASP A 7 -27.72 55.03 -1.84
N ASP A 8 -28.19 53.82 -2.15
CA ASP A 8 -27.60 52.79 -3.01
C ASP A 8 -28.60 51.60 -3.05
N GLY A 9 -29.77 51.85 -3.65
CA GLY A 9 -30.63 50.82 -4.26
C GLY A 9 -31.26 49.73 -3.37
N TRP A 10 -31.18 49.79 -2.03
CA TRP A 10 -31.84 48.79 -1.18
C TRP A 10 -32.88 49.41 -0.23
N THR A 11 -34.15 49.09 -0.46
CA THR A 11 -35.27 49.41 0.42
C THR A 11 -35.47 48.29 1.45
N ILE A 12 -35.42 48.63 2.74
CA ILE A 12 -35.80 47.71 3.82
C ILE A 12 -37.25 47.98 4.18
N GLU A 13 -38.14 47.05 3.89
CA GLU A 13 -39.49 47.07 4.45
C GLU A 13 -39.44 46.59 5.90
N VAL A 14 -39.66 47.50 6.86
CA VAL A 14 -39.76 47.15 8.28
C VAL A 14 -41.23 46.82 8.58
N PRO A 15 -41.59 45.57 8.90
CA PRO A 15 -42.96 45.25 9.27
C PRO A 15 -43.27 45.86 10.64
N SER A 16 -44.42 46.52 10.78
CA SER A 16 -44.87 47.11 12.04
C SER A 16 -45.06 46.03 13.10
N GLU A 17 -44.53 46.30 14.29
CA GLU A 17 -44.67 45.49 15.51
C GLU A 17 -46.14 45.13 15.76
N ASN A 18 -46.52 43.89 15.45
CA ASN A 18 -47.58 43.16 16.14
C ASN A 18 -47.49 41.67 15.80
N GLY A 19 -46.83 40.93 16.70
CA GLY A 19 -47.15 39.55 17.06
C GLY A 19 -47.16 38.49 15.96
N VAL A 20 -46.02 37.83 15.76
CA VAL A 20 -46.01 36.39 15.42
C VAL A 20 -45.02 35.68 16.33
N GLU A 21 -45.54 34.64 16.96
CA GLU A 21 -45.00 33.86 18.07
C GLU A 21 -43.62 33.27 17.82
N ARG A 22 -42.92 33.00 18.93
CA ARG A 22 -41.64 32.29 19.05
C ARG A 22 -41.73 30.88 18.43
N ARG A 23 -41.74 30.77 17.11
CA ARG A 23 -41.40 29.55 16.40
C ARG A 23 -39.93 29.64 16.02
N THR A 24 -39.14 28.99 16.86
CA THR A 24 -37.74 28.59 16.66
C THR A 24 -37.35 28.61 15.19
N LEU A 25 -36.65 29.67 14.77
CA LEU A 25 -35.91 29.65 13.51
C LEU A 25 -34.77 28.64 13.69
N VAL A 26 -35.02 27.40 13.29
CA VAL A 26 -33.95 26.43 13.09
C VAL A 26 -33.07 27.01 11.99
N LYS A 27 -31.92 27.57 12.38
CA LYS A 27 -30.79 27.80 11.49
C LYS A 27 -30.28 26.42 11.07
N GLY A 28 -30.97 25.79 10.12
CA GLY A 28 -30.39 24.73 9.33
C GLY A 28 -29.34 25.38 8.45
N ALA A 29 -28.08 25.36 8.88
CA ALA A 29 -27.01 25.37 7.89
C ALA A 29 -27.39 24.27 6.89
N ALA A 30 -27.58 24.62 5.62
CA ALA A 30 -27.78 23.63 4.59
C ALA A 30 -26.51 22.76 4.59
N TRP A 31 -26.57 21.58 5.20
CA TRP A 31 -25.57 20.54 4.97
C TRP A 31 -25.83 20.01 3.56
N SER A 32 -25.56 20.85 2.56
CA SER A 32 -25.34 20.40 1.19
C SER A 32 -24.05 19.62 1.23
N VAL A 33 -24.12 18.34 1.58
CA VAL A 33 -23.05 17.39 1.32
C VAL A 33 -23.16 17.03 -0.16
N PRO A 34 -22.25 17.50 -1.04
CA PRO A 34 -22.28 17.08 -2.42
C PRO A 34 -21.99 15.58 -2.49
N ILE A 35 -22.90 14.85 -3.12
CA ILE A 35 -22.76 13.42 -3.43
C ILE A 35 -21.53 13.22 -4.32
N ILE A 36 -20.55 12.51 -3.75
CA ILE A 36 -19.56 11.61 -4.36
C ILE A 36 -18.90 12.10 -5.66
N ALA A 37 -17.76 12.77 -5.50
CA ALA A 37 -16.60 12.38 -6.28
C ALA A 37 -15.84 11.34 -5.45
N THR A 38 -16.03 10.05 -5.75
CA THR A 38 -15.07 9.02 -5.35
C THR A 38 -13.79 9.33 -6.11
N ALA A 39 -13.01 10.28 -5.61
CA ALA A 39 -11.57 10.11 -5.67
C ALA A 39 -11.35 8.82 -4.88
N GLY A 40 -11.23 7.71 -5.60
CA GLY A 40 -10.57 6.56 -5.03
C GLY A 40 -9.25 7.11 -4.54
N ALA A 41 -9.14 7.36 -3.24
CA ALA A 41 -7.97 6.87 -2.55
C ALA A 41 -8.02 5.37 -2.83
N THR A 42 -7.54 4.97 -4.00
CA THR A 42 -6.79 3.72 -4.11
C THR A 42 -6.03 3.70 -2.80
N PRO A 43 -6.15 2.63 -2.00
CA PRO A 43 -4.98 2.25 -1.27
C PRO A 43 -3.91 2.15 -2.36
N ALA A 44 -3.13 3.23 -2.53
CA ALA A 44 -1.73 3.02 -2.42
C ALA A 44 -1.63 2.24 -1.11
N PHE A 45 -1.63 0.92 -1.24
CA PHE A 45 -0.56 0.21 -0.60
C PHE A 45 0.61 1.20 -0.70
N ALA A 46 1.02 1.76 0.43
CA ALA A 46 2.43 1.90 0.64
C ALA A 46 2.96 0.46 0.48
N ALA A 47 3.05 0.01 -0.78
CA ALA A 47 3.69 -1.21 -1.20
C ALA A 47 5.14 -0.83 -1.06
N SER A 48 5.59 -0.75 0.19
CA SER A 48 7.00 -0.88 0.48
C SER A 48 7.41 -2.11 -0.31
N PRO A 49 8.35 -1.99 -1.27
CA PRO A 49 8.72 -3.11 -2.10
C PRO A 49 9.08 -4.28 -1.18
N THR A 50 8.30 -5.36 -1.27
CA THR A 50 8.49 -6.53 -0.43
C THR A 50 9.54 -7.40 -1.09
N PRO A 51 10.67 -7.66 -0.41
CA PRO A 51 11.70 -8.48 -1.02
C PRO A 51 11.14 -9.88 -1.26
N THR A 52 11.39 -10.41 -2.46
CA THR A 52 10.94 -11.76 -2.83
C THR A 52 12.13 -12.70 -2.92
N LEU A 53 11.89 -13.98 -2.67
CA LEU A 53 12.86 -15.06 -2.79
C LEU A 53 12.25 -16.17 -3.65
N ALA A 54 12.98 -16.61 -4.67
CA ALA A 54 12.56 -17.69 -5.54
C ALA A 54 13.74 -18.52 -6.01
N PHE A 55 13.52 -19.82 -6.24
CA PHE A 55 14.46 -20.61 -7.01
C PHE A 55 14.43 -20.19 -8.48
N THR A 56 15.60 -20.23 -9.13
CA THR A 56 15.70 -19.87 -10.56
C THR A 56 15.03 -20.88 -11.49
N GLN A 57 14.78 -22.10 -11.00
CA GLN A 57 14.08 -23.17 -11.71
C GLN A 57 12.95 -23.72 -10.85
N SER A 58 11.89 -24.20 -11.50
CA SER A 58 10.74 -24.84 -10.84
C SER A 58 11.08 -26.22 -10.30
N SER A 59 12.08 -26.90 -10.89
CA SER A 59 12.60 -28.17 -10.42
C SER A 59 14.07 -28.30 -10.79
N TYR A 60 14.80 -29.05 -9.96
CA TYR A 60 16.17 -29.45 -10.23
C TYR A 60 16.22 -30.98 -10.24
N SER A 61 16.85 -31.55 -11.27
CA SER A 61 17.01 -32.99 -11.41
C SER A 61 18.44 -33.40 -11.03
N GLY A 62 18.57 -34.62 -10.52
CA GLY A 62 19.86 -35.19 -10.16
C GLY A 62 19.81 -36.71 -10.17
N THR A 63 20.99 -37.32 -10.11
CA THR A 63 21.11 -38.77 -9.94
C THR A 63 20.80 -39.13 -8.48
N GLY A 64 20.10 -40.25 -8.26
CA GLY A 64 19.85 -40.77 -6.92
C GLY A 64 21.16 -40.93 -6.13
N CYS A 65 21.15 -40.52 -4.86
CA CYS A 65 22.32 -40.47 -3.99
C CYS A 65 23.49 -39.58 -4.48
N GLY A 66 23.25 -38.70 -5.45
CA GLY A 66 24.22 -37.71 -5.93
C GLY A 66 23.91 -36.29 -5.45
N THR A 67 24.88 -35.39 -5.59
CA THR A 67 24.71 -33.95 -5.34
C THR A 67 24.08 -33.28 -6.55
N ILE A 68 23.04 -32.46 -6.31
CA ILE A 68 22.46 -31.58 -7.32
C ILE A 68 23.27 -30.28 -7.34
N THR A 69 23.81 -29.91 -8.50
CA THR A 69 24.65 -28.71 -8.66
C THR A 69 23.92 -27.60 -9.42
N GLY A 70 24.32 -26.35 -9.20
CA GLY A 70 23.78 -25.21 -9.95
C GLY A 70 22.42 -24.72 -9.44
N VAL A 71 22.00 -25.18 -8.26
CA VAL A 71 20.80 -24.68 -7.60
C VAL A 71 21.05 -23.24 -7.18
N GLN A 72 20.16 -22.34 -7.60
CA GLN A 72 20.28 -20.92 -7.30
C GLN A 72 18.99 -20.36 -6.74
N VAL A 73 19.12 -19.48 -5.76
CA VAL A 73 18.04 -18.68 -5.20
C VAL A 73 18.27 -17.23 -5.57
N LYS A 74 17.25 -16.60 -6.16
CA LYS A 74 17.23 -15.18 -6.50
C LYS A 74 16.44 -14.42 -5.45
N ARG A 75 17.04 -13.35 -4.94
CA ARG A 75 16.38 -12.31 -4.15
C ARG A 75 16.19 -11.07 -5.00
N THR A 76 15.01 -10.48 -4.91
CA THR A 76 14.71 -9.18 -5.54
C THR A 76 14.16 -8.21 -4.52
N VAL A 77 14.28 -6.91 -4.80
CA VAL A 77 13.78 -5.83 -3.94
C VAL A 77 12.25 -5.82 -3.94
N ASP A 78 11.65 -6.03 -5.11
CA ASP A 78 10.22 -5.81 -5.38
C ASP A 78 9.61 -6.85 -6.34
N GLY A 79 10.28 -7.98 -6.52
CA GLY A 79 9.93 -8.99 -7.53
C GLY A 79 10.64 -8.80 -8.86
N THR A 80 11.29 -7.65 -9.10
CA THR A 80 11.91 -7.34 -10.40
C THR A 80 13.41 -7.05 -10.28
N ALA A 81 13.79 -6.07 -9.46
CA ALA A 81 15.17 -5.61 -9.36
C ALA A 81 16.01 -6.55 -8.47
N PRO A 82 17.24 -6.94 -8.88
CA PRO A 82 18.12 -7.74 -8.03
C PRO A 82 18.44 -7.00 -6.71
N ASP A 83 18.50 -7.74 -5.60
CA ASP A 83 18.83 -7.19 -4.27
C ASP A 83 20.18 -7.73 -3.76
N PRO A 84 21.32 -7.11 -4.15
CA PRO A 84 22.67 -7.57 -3.85
C PRO A 84 23.11 -7.28 -2.41
N GLY A 85 24.08 -8.05 -1.91
CA GLY A 85 24.72 -7.82 -0.61
C GLY A 85 23.88 -8.23 0.59
N LYS A 86 22.97 -9.19 0.40
CA LYS A 86 21.96 -9.56 1.40
C LYS A 86 22.09 -11.02 1.76
N THR A 87 22.00 -11.33 3.05
CA THR A 87 22.11 -12.71 3.52
C THR A 87 20.81 -13.47 3.29
N VAL A 88 20.93 -14.61 2.62
CA VAL A 88 19.85 -15.57 2.41
C VAL A 88 20.24 -16.87 3.09
N THR A 89 19.34 -17.41 3.91
CA THR A 89 19.51 -18.69 4.60
C THR A 89 18.52 -19.69 4.02
N VAL A 90 19.02 -20.84 3.61
CA VAL A 90 18.23 -21.94 3.06
C VAL A 90 18.37 -23.14 3.99
N THR A 91 17.22 -23.70 4.40
CA THR A 91 17.16 -24.90 5.23
C THR A 91 16.48 -26.01 4.45
N LEU A 92 17.19 -27.12 4.28
CA LEU A 92 16.69 -28.33 3.65
C LEU A 92 15.88 -29.16 4.65
N ALA A 93 14.78 -29.73 4.19
CA ALA A 93 13.89 -30.58 4.97
C ALA A 93 13.96 -32.04 4.50
N ASN A 94 13.22 -32.94 5.14
CA ASN A 94 12.97 -34.31 4.66
C ASN A 94 14.23 -35.16 4.41
N GLY A 95 15.27 -34.97 5.21
CA GLY A 95 16.52 -35.74 5.13
C GLY A 95 17.48 -35.32 4.02
N TYR A 96 17.18 -34.25 3.28
CA TYR A 96 18.13 -33.66 2.34
C TYR A 96 19.23 -32.89 3.08
N THR A 97 20.45 -32.97 2.55
CA THR A 97 21.63 -32.26 3.05
C THR A 97 22.35 -31.56 1.91
N PHE A 98 23.06 -30.49 2.26
CA PHE A 98 24.04 -29.88 1.36
C PHE A 98 25.27 -30.79 1.23
N ALA A 99 26.15 -30.49 0.28
CA ALA A 99 27.34 -31.31 -0.01
C ALA A 99 28.27 -31.51 1.20
N ASN A 100 28.25 -30.58 2.16
CA ASN A 100 29.01 -30.64 3.41
C ASN A 100 28.29 -31.43 4.53
N GLY A 101 27.12 -32.02 4.25
CA GLY A 101 26.30 -32.75 5.22
C GLY A 101 25.42 -31.88 6.12
N THR A 102 25.46 -30.54 6.02
CA THR A 102 24.57 -29.67 6.81
C THR A 102 23.17 -29.60 6.20
N THR A 103 22.19 -29.24 7.00
CA THR A 103 20.83 -28.94 6.53
C THR A 103 20.59 -27.45 6.30
N THR A 104 21.54 -26.59 6.69
CA THR A 104 21.44 -25.13 6.56
C THR A 104 22.64 -24.59 5.80
N TYR A 105 22.36 -23.68 4.87
CA TYR A 105 23.34 -22.89 4.13
C TYR A 105 22.96 -21.40 4.24
N SER A 106 23.96 -20.54 4.47
CA SER A 106 23.79 -19.09 4.45
C SER A 106 24.79 -18.48 3.48
N GLY A 107 24.30 -17.69 2.53
CA GLY A 107 25.13 -16.99 1.55
C GLY A 107 24.70 -15.54 1.40
N THR A 108 25.59 -14.71 0.88
CA THR A 108 25.30 -13.31 0.54
C THR A 108 25.02 -13.21 -0.95
N THR A 109 23.94 -12.51 -1.32
CA THR A 109 23.56 -12.31 -2.72
C THR A 109 24.62 -11.53 -3.50
N ASP A 110 24.91 -11.99 -4.71
CA ASP A 110 25.81 -11.31 -5.65
C ASP A 110 25.15 -10.08 -6.30
N ALA A 111 25.83 -9.46 -7.27
CA ALA A 111 25.31 -8.30 -8.02
C ALA A 111 23.98 -8.57 -8.76
N ASN A 112 23.67 -9.83 -9.05
CA ASN A 112 22.44 -10.27 -9.70
C ASN A 112 21.35 -10.69 -8.69
N GLY A 113 21.60 -10.54 -7.39
CA GLY A 113 20.70 -10.96 -6.34
C GLY A 113 20.70 -12.47 -6.11
N LEU A 114 21.74 -13.19 -6.53
CA LEU A 114 21.79 -14.66 -6.53
C LEU A 114 22.68 -15.21 -5.42
N ILE A 115 22.27 -16.34 -4.85
CA ILE A 115 23.14 -17.26 -4.12
C ILE A 115 23.16 -18.62 -4.82
N THR A 116 24.30 -19.29 -4.82
CA THR A 116 24.45 -20.67 -5.30
C THR A 116 24.59 -21.60 -4.10
N LEU A 117 23.82 -22.69 -4.11
CA LEU A 117 23.76 -23.69 -3.04
C LEU A 117 24.69 -24.88 -3.28
#